data_AF-A0A7W1L6Q3-F1
#
_entry.id   AF-A0A7W1L6Q3-F1
#
_cell.length_a   1.000
_cell.length_b   1.000
_cell.length_c   1.000
_cell.angle_alpha   90.00
_cell.angle_beta   90.00
_cell.angle_gamma   90.00
#
_symmetry.space_group_name_H-M   'P 1'
#
loop_
_entity.id
_entity.type
_entity.pdbx_description
1 polymer ?
#
loop_
_entity_poly.entity_id
_entity_poly.type
_entity_poly.pdbx_seq_one_letter_code
_entity_poly.pdbx_strand_id
1 'polypeptide(L)' 'FTAIDPIKALFWSAVVNGVIAVPIMAMMMLMAARADVMGPFVVKRSLLVLGWLATGVMALAVIAMVLTWSN' A
#
# COMPACT_ATOMS: atom_id res chain seq x y z
N PHE A 1 -8.58 31.83 10.33
CA PHE A 1 -8.97 30.46 10.69
C PHE A 1 -9.37 29.75 9.42
N THR A 2 -8.37 29.13 8.79
CA THR A 2 -8.41 28.64 7.41
C THR A 2 -9.56 27.66 7.20
N ALA A 3 -10.42 27.99 6.24
CA ALA A 3 -11.62 27.28 5.83
C ALA A 3 -11.30 25.98 5.07
N ILE A 4 -10.60 25.06 5.72
CA ILE A 4 -10.53 23.68 5.27
C ILE A 4 -11.32 22.89 6.31
N ASP A 5 -12.50 22.40 5.92
CA ASP A 5 -13.28 21.48 6.74
C ASP A 5 -12.33 20.37 7.22
N PRO A 6 -12.10 20.21 8.54
CA PRO A 6 -11.17 19.23 9.08
C PRO A 6 -11.42 17.81 8.56
N ILE A 7 -12.69 17.52 8.25
CA ILE A 7 -13.15 16.28 7.63
C ILE A 7 -12.57 16.10 6.21
N LYS A 8 -12.54 17.15 5.38
CA LYS A 8 -11.89 17.08 4.05
C LYS A 8 -10.38 16.90 4.18
N ALA A 9 -9.74 17.56 5.14
CA ALA A 9 -8.31 17.39 5.38
C ALA A 9 -7.98 15.95 5.82
N LEU A 10 -8.80 15.36 6.69
CA LEU A 10 -8.68 13.97 7.10
C LEU A 10 -8.90 13.02 5.93
N PHE A 11 -9.92 13.27 5.10
CA PHE A 11 -10.19 12.48 3.90
C PHE A 11 -8.99 12.50 2.94
N TRP A 12 -8.50 13.68 2.58
CA TRP A 12 -7.29 13.81 1.75
C TRP A 12 -6.06 13.16 2.39
N SER A 13 -5.90 13.23 3.70
CA SER A 13 -4.80 12.56 4.40
C SER A 13 -4.90 11.03 4.31
N ALA A 14 -6.11 10.48 4.43
CA ALA A 14 -6.35 9.04 4.28
C ALA A 14 -6.09 8.57 2.85
N VAL A 15 -6.52 9.34 1.83
CA VAL A 15 -6.24 9.06 0.42
C VAL A 15 -4.74 9.02 0.16
N VAL A 16 -4.04 10.08 0.59
CA VAL A 16 -2.58 10.21 0.40
C VAL A 16 -1.83 9.10 1.13
N ASN A 17 -2.22 8.79 2.37
CA ASN A 17 -1.61 7.70 3.13
C ASN A 17 -1.84 6.33 2.43
N GLY A 18 -3.04 6.06 1.94
CA GLY A 18 -3.36 4.85 1.19
C GLY A 18 -2.53 4.71 -0.10
N VAL A 19 -2.37 5.80 -0.86
CA VAL A 19 -1.54 5.85 -2.08
C VAL A 19 -0.06 5.62 -1.76
N ILE A 20 0.47 6.23 -0.70
CA ILE A 20 1.89 6.11 -0.30
C ILE A 20 2.20 4.75 0.32
N ALA A 21 1.24 4.12 1.00
CA ALA A 21 1.44 2.81 1.64
C ALA A 21 1.73 1.70 0.62
N VAL A 22 1.09 1.74 -0.56
CA VAL A 22 1.26 0.73 -1.62
C VAL A 22 2.72 0.60 -2.10
N PRO A 23 3.42 1.67 -2.56
CA PRO A 23 4.81 1.56 -2.99
C PRO A 23 5.76 1.20 -1.84
N ILE A 24 5.49 1.64 -0.61
CA ILE A 24 6.28 1.25 0.57
C ILE A 24 6.16 -0.25 0.81
N MET A 25 4.94 -0.80 0.81
CA MET A 25 4.71 -2.24 0.95
C MET A 25 5.32 -3.02 -0.21
N ALA A 26 5.21 -2.53 -1.44
CA ALA A 26 5.83 -3.14 -2.60
C ALA A 26 7.36 -3.20 -2.45
N MET A 27 8.01 -2.11 -2.01
CA MET A 27 9.45 -2.08 -1.72
C MET A 27 9.83 -3.03 -0.59
N MET A 28 9.07 -3.03 0.51
CA MET A 28 9.29 -3.93 1.65
C MET A 28 9.17 -5.40 1.24
N MET A 29 8.15 -5.74 0.44
CA MET A 29 7.97 -7.09 -0.11
C MET A 29 9.07 -7.46 -1.09
N LEU A 30 9.54 -6.51 -1.93
CA LEU A 30 10.67 -6.72 -2.83
C LEU A 30 11.97 -6.96 -2.05
N MET A 31 12.15 -6.36 -0.87
CA MET A 31 13.27 -6.63 0.04
C MET A 31 13.11 -7.96 0.79
N ALA A 32 11.91 -8.26 1.29
CA ALA A 32 11.59 -9.51 1.98
C ALA A 32 11.62 -10.74 1.04
N ALA A 33 11.41 -10.54 -0.26
CA ALA A 33 11.56 -11.57 -1.29
C ALA A 33 13.01 -12.02 -1.50
N ARG A 34 13.98 -11.20 -1.06
CA ARG A 34 15.41 -11.48 -1.22
C ARG A 34 15.84 -12.34 -0.04
N ALA A 35 16.08 -13.62 -0.31
CA ALA A 35 16.62 -14.55 0.67
C ALA A 35 17.96 -14.09 1.27
N ASP A 36 18.69 -13.19 0.58
CA ASP A 36 19.91 -12.54 1.03
C ASP A 36 19.76 -11.71 2.32
N VAL A 37 18.57 -11.19 2.65
CA VAL A 37 18.38 -10.31 3.82
C VAL A 37 17.81 -11.06 5.03
N MET A 38 17.04 -12.14 4.83
CA MET A 38 16.26 -12.79 5.90
C MET A 38 16.89 -14.06 6.49
N GLY A 39 17.97 -14.57 5.89
CA GLY A 39 18.76 -15.68 6.44
C GLY A 39 17.92 -16.96 6.68
N PRO A 40 18.19 -17.73 7.76
CA PRO A 40 17.58 -19.05 8.00
C PRO A 40 16.10 -19.03 8.44
N PHE A 41 15.53 -17.86 8.75
CA PHE A 41 14.09 -17.70 8.96
C PHE A 41 13.39 -17.46 7.62
N VAL A 42 13.34 -18.53 6.82
CA VAL A 42 12.68 -18.52 5.51
C VAL A 42 11.23 -18.10 5.71
N VAL A 43 10.91 -16.85 5.38
CA VAL A 43 9.54 -16.46 5.09
C VAL A 43 9.08 -17.40 4.00
N LYS A 44 8.17 -18.33 4.37
CA LYS A 44 7.63 -19.31 3.43
C LYS A 44 7.17 -18.55 2.20
N ARG A 45 7.52 -19.04 1.00
CA ARG A 45 7.07 -18.48 -0.27
C ARG A 45 5.55 -18.18 -0.27
N SER A 46 4.77 -18.94 0.50
CA SER A 46 3.36 -18.70 0.79
C SER A 46 3.05 -17.30 1.36
N LEU A 47 3.82 -16.79 2.33
CA LEU A 47 3.61 -15.48 2.94
C LEU A 47 4.03 -14.35 1.98
N LEU A 48 5.05 -14.58 1.15
CA LEU A 48 5.42 -13.68 0.05
C LEU A 48 4.33 -13.60 -1.03
N VAL A 49 3.72 -14.73 -1.40
CA VAL A 49 2.60 -14.75 -2.35
C VAL A 49 1.38 -14.05 -1.75
N LEU A 50 1.09 -14.30 -0.47
CA LEU A 50 -0.05 -13.69 0.22
C LEU A 50 0.11 -12.18 0.41
N GLY A 51 1.32 -11.71 0.74
CA GLY A 51 1.61 -10.28 0.81
C GLY A 51 1.61 -9.61 -0.57
N TRP A 52 2.00 -10.31 -1.64
CA TRP A 52 1.92 -9.78 -3.01
C TRP A 52 0.48 -9.66 -3.46
N LEU A 53 -0.37 -10.65 -3.11
CA LEU A 53 -1.82 -10.57 -3.31
C LEU A 53 -2.42 -9.38 -2.54
N ALA A 54 -2.08 -9.21 -1.26
CA ALA A 54 -2.56 -8.07 -0.46
C ALA A 54 -2.13 -6.73 -1.06
N THR A 55 -0.88 -6.61 -1.49
CA THR A 55 -0.34 -5.41 -2.16
C THR A 55 -1.07 -5.16 -3.48
N GLY A 56 -1.34 -6.21 -4.27
CA GLY A 56 -2.09 -6.11 -5.52
C GLY A 56 -3.55 -5.67 -5.31
N VAL A 57 -4.23 -6.21 -4.29
CA VAL A 57 -5.60 -5.81 -3.91
C VAL A 57 -5.64 -4.36 -3.44
N MET A 58 -4.69 -3.94 -2.60
CA MET A 58 -4.59 -2.54 -2.16
C MET A 58 -4.30 -1.59 -3.33
N ALA A 59 -3.40 -1.96 -4.24
CA ALA A 59 -3.11 -1.18 -5.44
C ALA A 59 -4.34 -1.04 -6.34
N LEU A 60 -5.08 -2.13 -6.57
CA LEU A 60 -6.34 -2.12 -7.32
C LEU A 60 -7.39 -1.22 -6.66
N ALA A 61 -7.55 -1.29 -5.33
CA ALA A 61 -8.48 -0.44 -4.60
C ALA A 61 -8.14 1.05 -4.73
N VAL A 62 -6.85 1.41 -4.62
CA VAL A 62 -6.38 2.78 -4.81
C VAL A 62 -6.59 3.26 -6.25
N ILE A 63 -6.27 2.43 -7.25
CA ILE A 63 -6.50 2.76 -8.67
C ILE A 63 -8.00 2.94 -8.95
N ALA A 64 -8.85 2.04 -8.44
CA ALA A 64 -10.30 2.13 -8.58
C ALA A 64 -10.85 3.40 -7.94
N MET A 65 -10.35 3.76 -6.76
CA MET A 65 -10.72 4.99 -6.06
C MET A 65 -10.35 6.24 -6.88
N VAL A 66 -9.13 6.28 -7.44
CA VAL A 66 -8.67 7.41 -8.28
C VAL A 66 -9.44 7.48 -9.60
N LEU A 67 -9.67 6.36 -10.27
CA LEU A 67 -10.45 6.29 -11.51
C LEU A 67 -11.90 6.70 -11.29
N THR A 68 -12.54 6.22 -10.21
CA THR A 68 -13.92 6.58 -9.84
C THR A 68 -14.04 8.06 -9.52
N TRP A 69 -13.03 8.65 -8.87
CA TRP A 69 -13.03 10.07 -8.54
C TRP A 69 -12.75 10.97 -9.77
N SER A 70 -12.21 10.43 -10.86
CA SER A 70 -11.95 11.19 -12.10
C SER A 70 -13.15 11.29 -13.05
N ASN A 71 -14.31 10.69 -12.71
CA ASN A 71 -15.56 10.68 -13.48
C ASN A 71 -16.65 11.42 -12.71
#